data_AF-A0A9E4EY68-F1
#
_entry.id   AF-A0A9E4EY68-F1
#
_cell.length_a   1.000
_cell.length_b   1.000
_cell.length_c   1.000
_cell.angle_alpha   90.00
_cell.angle_beta   90.00
_cell.angle_gamma   90.00
#
_symmetry.space_group_name_H-M   'P 1'
#
loop_
_entity.id
_entity.type
_entity.pdbx_description
1 polymer ?
#
loop_
_entity_poly.entity_id
_entity_poly.type
_entity_poly.pdbx_seq_one_letter_code
_entity_poly.pdbx_strand_id
1 'polypeptide(L)'
;GCGLYGTTTESGRILSRFVQEQGGSAEATLWRSAWRGPVGPVALCLGTWMHAFELDDYHSGAKLHPGAVVFAAAYPLAEKLGVDGRMFMTACAVGYETMIRASIAADCLEVRRRGFHLTGLCGPFGAAAAAAHLMGLNPEQTANA
;
A
#
# COMPACT_ATOMS: atom_id res chain seq x y z
N GLY A 1 -11.50 -1.07 -7.61
CA GLY A 1 -12.83 -1.62 -7.26
C GLY A 1 -13.04 -1.61 -5.76
N CYS A 2 -12.46 -2.57 -5.04
CA CYS A 2 -12.57 -2.70 -3.57
C CYS A 2 -12.30 -1.40 -2.80
N GLY A 3 -11.24 -0.67 -3.12
CA GLY A 3 -10.95 0.61 -2.44
C GLY A 3 -12.03 1.69 -2.62
N LEU A 4 -12.72 1.73 -3.78
CA LEU A 4 -13.86 2.64 -3.95
C LEU A 4 -15.04 2.22 -3.09
N TYR A 5 -15.30 0.92 -2.95
CA TYR A 5 -16.30 0.42 -2.00
C TYR A 5 -15.89 0.71 -0.55
N GLY A 6 -14.61 0.57 -0.22
CA GLY A 6 -14.03 0.89 1.09
C GLY A 6 -14.34 2.29 1.58
N THR A 7 -14.43 3.28 0.68
CA THR A 7 -14.86 4.66 1.03
C THR A 7 -16.26 4.74 1.67
N THR A 8 -17.09 3.71 1.48
CA THR A 8 -18.47 3.64 1.99
C THR A 8 -18.59 2.86 3.30
N THR A 9 -17.50 2.25 3.77
CA THR A 9 -17.47 1.55 5.06
C THR A 9 -17.35 2.52 6.22
N GLU A 10 -17.76 2.11 7.42
CA GLU A 10 -17.62 2.95 8.63
C GLU A 10 -16.16 3.26 8.94
N SER A 11 -15.30 2.24 8.97
CA SER A 11 -13.85 2.38 9.19
C SER A 11 -13.21 3.31 8.15
N GLY A 12 -13.59 3.17 6.88
CA GLY A 12 -13.11 4.04 5.81
C GLY A 12 -13.50 5.50 6.00
N ARG A 13 -14.73 5.79 6.46
CA ARG A 13 -15.18 7.17 6.74
C ARG A 13 -14.46 7.76 7.94
N ILE A 14 -14.33 7.00 9.03
CA ILE A 14 -13.64 7.44 10.25
C ILE A 14 -12.20 7.86 9.92
N LEU A 15 -11.46 7.00 9.23
CA LEU A 15 -10.07 7.27 8.91
C LEU A 15 -9.91 8.45 7.95
N SER A 16 -10.78 8.56 6.94
CA SER A 16 -10.75 9.69 6.01
C SER A 16 -10.94 11.03 6.70
N ARG A 17 -11.85 11.09 7.69
CA ARG A 17 -12.08 12.28 8.50
C ARG A 17 -10.85 12.60 9.36
N PHE A 18 -10.31 11.60 10.05
CA PHE A 18 -9.12 11.75 10.87
C PHE A 18 -7.90 12.28 10.08
N VAL A 19 -7.70 11.79 8.86
CA VAL A 19 -6.62 12.26 7.98
C VAL A 19 -6.88 13.69 7.48
N GLN A 20 -8.13 14.02 7.13
CA GLN A 20 -8.50 15.37 6.70
C GLN A 20 -8.34 16.40 7.82
N GLU A 21 -8.71 16.06 9.05
CA GLU A 21 -8.61 16.93 10.23
C GLU A 21 -7.15 17.24 10.61
N GLN A 22 -6.21 16.32 10.37
CA GLN A 22 -4.78 16.57 10.58
C GLN A 22 -4.17 17.54 9.58
N GLY A 23 -4.74 17.66 8.37
CA GLY A 23 -4.22 18.52 7.32
C GLY A 23 -2.82 18.14 6.82
N GLY A 24 -2.05 19.13 6.37
CA GLY A 24 -0.67 18.97 5.88
C GLY A 24 -0.48 19.44 4.44
N SER A 25 0.65 19.06 3.84
CA SER A 25 1.02 19.40 2.46
C SER A 25 0.07 18.75 1.45
N ALA A 26 -0.33 19.47 0.40
CA ALA A 26 -1.20 18.96 -0.66
C ALA A 26 -0.41 18.17 -1.72
N GLU A 27 -0.04 16.92 -1.43
CA GLU A 27 0.84 16.12 -2.30
C GLU A 27 0.08 15.12 -3.17
N ALA A 28 -0.92 14.43 -2.62
CA ALA A 28 -1.68 13.39 -3.31
C ALA A 28 -3.18 13.48 -3.02
N THR A 29 -3.99 12.94 -3.92
CA THR A 29 -5.45 13.02 -3.86
C THR A 29 -6.02 11.88 -3.03
N LEU A 30 -6.88 12.22 -2.07
CA LEU A 30 -7.70 11.25 -1.36
C LEU A 30 -8.96 10.95 -2.19
N TRP A 31 -9.15 9.70 -2.62
CA TRP A 31 -10.21 9.34 -3.57
C TRP A 31 -11.62 9.76 -3.11
N ARG A 32 -12.48 10.07 -4.08
CA ARG A 32 -13.87 10.55 -3.90
C ARG A 32 -13.98 11.83 -3.07
N SER A 33 -12.90 12.60 -2.97
CA SER A 33 -12.88 13.93 -2.40
C SER A 33 -12.05 14.87 -3.26
N ALA A 34 -12.27 16.18 -3.12
CA ALA A 34 -11.37 17.18 -3.69
C ALA A 34 -10.15 17.46 -2.78
N TRP A 35 -10.05 16.75 -1.65
CA TRP A 35 -9.00 16.97 -0.67
C TRP A 35 -7.70 16.31 -1.12
N ARG A 36 -6.60 17.03 -0.91
CA ARG A 36 -5.23 16.55 -1.10
C ARG A 36 -4.47 16.64 0.21
N GLY A 37 -3.58 15.69 0.45
CA GLY A 37 -2.78 15.63 1.67
C GLY A 37 -1.41 15.00 1.47
N PRO A 38 -0.65 14.82 2.56
CA PRO A 38 0.68 14.23 2.47
C PRO A 38 0.59 12.77 2.04
N VAL A 39 1.62 12.26 1.35
CA VAL A 39 1.61 10.90 0.78
C VAL A 39 1.31 9.81 1.81
N GLY A 40 1.93 9.87 2.99
CA GLY A 40 1.75 8.85 4.04
C GLY A 40 0.30 8.74 4.55
N PRO A 41 -0.32 9.83 5.02
CA PRO A 41 -1.73 9.85 5.39
C PRO A 41 -2.69 9.43 4.28
N VAL A 42 -2.44 9.84 3.02
CA VAL A 42 -3.25 9.38 1.88
C VAL A 42 -3.09 7.87 1.68
N ALA A 43 -1.87 7.35 1.70
CA ALA A 43 -1.59 5.91 1.58
C ALA A 43 -2.28 5.10 2.70
N LEU A 44 -2.27 5.59 3.94
CA LEU A 44 -2.94 4.96 5.07
C LEU A 44 -4.46 4.82 4.83
N CYS A 45 -5.11 5.89 4.33
CA CYS A 45 -6.51 5.85 3.93
C CYS A 45 -6.76 4.85 2.80
N LEU A 46 -5.97 4.91 1.73
CA LEU A 46 -6.15 4.03 0.58
C LEU A 46 -6.00 2.56 0.95
N GLY A 47 -5.00 2.20 1.76
CA GLY A 47 -4.79 0.82 2.20
C GLY A 47 -5.93 0.30 3.05
N THR A 48 -6.41 1.13 3.98
CA THR A 48 -7.60 0.82 4.80
C THR A 48 -8.83 0.59 3.92
N TRP A 49 -9.06 1.45 2.93
CA TRP A 49 -10.20 1.29 2.03
C TRP A 49 -10.08 0.05 1.14
N MET A 50 -8.90 -0.23 0.60
CA MET A 50 -8.69 -1.39 -0.27
C MET A 50 -8.91 -2.70 0.48
N HIS A 51 -8.53 -2.77 1.76
CA HIS A 51 -8.65 -3.96 2.59
C HIS A 51 -9.95 -4.02 3.44
N ALA A 52 -10.83 -3.01 3.34
CA ALA A 52 -11.95 -2.84 4.27
C ALA A 52 -13.00 -3.96 4.28
N PHE A 53 -13.05 -4.80 3.24
CA PHE A 53 -14.10 -5.81 3.06
C PHE A 53 -13.58 -7.14 2.48
N GLU A 54 -12.26 -7.38 2.52
CA GLU A 54 -11.60 -8.58 1.99
C GLU A 54 -11.99 -8.96 0.54
N LEU A 55 -12.32 -7.96 -0.28
CA LEU A 55 -12.58 -8.09 -1.72
C LEU A 55 -11.35 -7.80 -2.58
N ASP A 56 -10.23 -7.48 -1.95
CA ASP A 56 -8.93 -7.31 -2.58
C ASP A 56 -8.32 -8.65 -3.02
N ASP A 57 -7.20 -8.58 -3.72
CA ASP A 57 -6.53 -9.75 -4.28
C ASP A 57 -5.93 -10.63 -3.19
N TYR A 58 -5.66 -11.90 -3.52
CA TYR A 58 -5.05 -12.85 -2.59
C TYR A 58 -4.04 -13.74 -3.29
N HIS A 59 -2.81 -13.78 -2.78
CA HIS A 59 -1.77 -14.69 -3.25
C HIS A 59 -1.74 -15.96 -2.39
N SER A 60 -2.32 -17.04 -2.89
CA SER A 60 -2.53 -18.28 -2.13
C SER A 60 -1.24 -18.96 -1.65
N GLY A 61 -0.15 -18.86 -2.42
CA GLY A 61 1.16 -19.42 -2.06
C GLY A 61 1.91 -18.62 -1.00
N ALA A 62 1.58 -17.34 -0.83
CA ALA A 62 2.23 -16.42 0.12
C ALA A 62 1.29 -15.98 1.26
N LYS A 63 0.02 -16.41 1.21
CA LYS A 63 -1.00 -16.19 2.24
C LYS A 63 -1.26 -14.72 2.59
N LEU A 64 -1.18 -13.81 1.60
CA LEU A 64 -1.27 -12.36 1.78
C LEU A 64 -2.03 -11.64 0.65
N HIS A 65 -2.38 -10.38 0.91
CA HIS A 65 -3.10 -9.48 0.00
C HIS A 65 -2.18 -8.33 -0.44
N PRO A 66 -1.40 -8.49 -1.51
CA PRO A 66 -0.37 -7.52 -1.88
C PRO A 66 -0.95 -6.24 -2.47
N GLY A 67 -2.10 -6.30 -3.13
CA GLY A 67 -2.69 -5.16 -3.81
C GLY A 67 -3.09 -4.04 -2.88
N ALA A 68 -3.73 -4.37 -1.76
CA ALA A 68 -4.16 -3.38 -0.78
C ALA A 68 -2.99 -2.64 -0.10
N VAL A 69 -1.78 -3.20 -0.12
CA VAL A 69 -0.59 -2.56 0.45
C VAL A 69 0.20 -1.82 -0.62
N VAL A 70 0.58 -2.51 -1.69
CA VAL A 70 1.50 -1.97 -2.70
C VAL A 70 0.85 -0.84 -3.49
N PHE A 71 -0.40 -0.98 -3.92
CA PHE A 71 -1.08 0.12 -4.63
C PHE A 71 -1.36 1.31 -3.72
N ALA A 72 -1.67 1.07 -2.45
CA ALA A 72 -1.92 2.13 -1.48
C ALA A 72 -0.66 2.97 -1.22
N ALA A 73 0.52 2.36 -1.19
CA ALA A 73 1.79 3.08 -1.06
C ALA A 73 2.22 3.75 -2.37
N ALA A 74 2.13 3.03 -3.49
CA ALA A 74 2.65 3.49 -4.78
C ALA A 74 1.80 4.60 -5.40
N TYR A 75 0.47 4.55 -5.30
CA TYR A 75 -0.42 5.49 -5.98
C TYR A 75 -0.21 6.96 -5.55
N PRO A 76 -0.29 7.32 -4.25
CA PRO A 76 -0.12 8.71 -3.84
C PRO A 76 1.31 9.21 -4.07
N LEU A 77 2.31 8.34 -3.96
CA LEU A 77 3.69 8.71 -4.25
C LEU A 77 3.91 8.95 -5.75
N ALA A 78 3.34 8.10 -6.61
CA ALA A 78 3.39 8.27 -8.05
C ALA A 78 2.71 9.58 -8.49
N GLU A 79 1.56 9.92 -7.88
CA GLU A 79 0.88 11.21 -8.10
C GLU A 79 1.77 12.38 -7.69
N LYS A 80 2.39 12.33 -6.50
CA LYS A 80 3.31 13.37 -6.02
C LYS A 80 4.50 13.57 -6.96
N LEU A 81 5.05 12.47 -7.48
CA LEU A 81 6.23 12.49 -8.36
C LEU A 81 5.89 12.78 -9.83
N GLY A 82 4.61 12.73 -10.22
CA GLY A 82 4.19 12.95 -11.61
C GLY A 82 4.70 11.89 -12.59
N VAL A 83 4.89 10.65 -12.14
CA VAL A 83 5.40 9.56 -12.99
C VAL A 83 4.31 9.03 -13.93
N ASP A 84 4.73 8.44 -15.04
CA ASP A 84 3.79 7.81 -15.97
C ASP A 84 3.26 6.45 -15.46
N GLY A 85 2.24 5.95 -16.15
CA GLY A 85 1.61 4.68 -15.81
C GLY A 85 2.55 3.47 -15.93
N ARG A 86 3.58 3.53 -16.79
CA ARG A 86 4.53 2.42 -16.95
C ARG A 86 5.43 2.32 -15.72
N MET A 87 5.97 3.46 -15.26
CA MET A 87 6.78 3.54 -14.05
C MET A 87 5.96 3.11 -12.83
N PHE A 88 4.72 3.57 -12.71
CA PHE A 88 3.80 3.16 -11.65
C PHE A 88 3.56 1.64 -11.63
N MET A 89 3.18 1.05 -12.76
CA MET A 89 2.93 -0.40 -12.84
C MET A 89 4.20 -1.23 -12.59
N THR A 90 5.36 -0.72 -13.00
CA THR A 90 6.65 -1.37 -12.72
C THR A 90 6.95 -1.37 -11.22
N ALA A 91 6.76 -0.22 -10.55
CA ALA A 91 6.89 -0.13 -9.09
C ALA A 91 5.95 -1.08 -8.36
N CYS A 92 4.70 -1.20 -8.82
CA CYS A 92 3.75 -2.15 -8.25
C CYS A 92 4.23 -3.60 -8.41
N ALA A 93 4.76 -3.98 -9.58
CA ALA A 93 5.31 -5.31 -9.79
C ALA A 93 6.51 -5.60 -8.88
N VAL A 94 7.42 -4.63 -8.70
CA VAL A 94 8.56 -4.73 -7.77
C VAL A 94 8.09 -4.93 -6.32
N GLY A 95 7.09 -4.17 -5.88
CA GLY A 95 6.50 -4.31 -4.56
C GLY A 95 5.83 -5.67 -4.34
N TYR A 96 5.07 -6.15 -5.32
CA TYR A 96 4.44 -7.47 -5.30
C TYR A 96 5.48 -8.59 -5.14
N GLU A 97 6.49 -8.60 -6.01
CA GLU A 97 7.53 -9.62 -6.01
C GLU A 97 8.28 -9.65 -4.67
N THR A 98 8.62 -8.47 -4.14
CA THR A 98 9.32 -8.35 -2.85
C THR A 98 8.48 -8.85 -1.69
N MET A 99 7.22 -8.42 -1.60
CA MET A 99 6.30 -8.83 -0.54
C MET A 99 6.02 -10.34 -0.57
N ILE A 100 5.80 -10.90 -1.75
CA ILE A 100 5.56 -12.33 -1.94
C ILE A 100 6.78 -13.15 -1.52
N ARG A 101 7.99 -12.75 -1.96
CA ARG A 101 9.24 -13.43 -1.59
C ARG A 101 9.53 -13.33 -0.10
N ALA A 102 9.29 -12.18 0.52
CA ALA A 102 9.47 -12.01 1.96
C ALA A 102 8.59 -12.99 2.75
N SER A 103 7.33 -13.14 2.35
CA SER A 103 6.41 -14.08 3.00
C SER A 103 6.78 -15.54 2.80
N ILE A 104 7.19 -15.92 1.58
CA ILE A 104 7.66 -17.29 1.31
C ILE A 104 8.92 -17.60 2.12
N ALA A 105 9.88 -16.67 2.18
CA ALA A 105 11.11 -16.82 2.95
C ALA A 105 10.86 -16.92 4.46
N ALA A 106 9.80 -16.27 4.96
CA ALA A 106 9.43 -16.32 6.37
C ALA A 106 8.70 -17.61 6.78
N ASP A 107 8.47 -18.57 5.88
CA ASP A 107 7.54 -19.68 6.07
C ASP A 107 6.13 -19.18 6.40
N CYS A 108 5.46 -18.67 5.36
CA CYS A 108 4.12 -18.08 5.47
C CYS A 108 3.08 -18.96 6.19
N LEU A 109 3.22 -20.29 6.12
CA LEU A 109 2.30 -21.20 6.78
C LEU A 109 2.55 -21.23 8.28
N GLU A 110 3.81 -21.36 8.70
CA GLU A 110 4.16 -21.39 10.12
C GLU A 110 3.91 -20.03 10.78
N VAL A 111 4.25 -18.93 10.11
CA VAL A 111 3.97 -17.58 10.60
C VAL A 111 2.46 -17.36 10.83
N ARG A 112 1.63 -17.84 9.90
CA ARG A 112 0.17 -17.79 10.06
C ARG A 112 -0.30 -18.67 11.22
N ARG A 113 0.26 -19.88 11.39
CA ARG A 113 -0.07 -20.78 12.50
C ARG A 113 0.27 -20.17 13.86
N ARG A 114 1.31 -19.33 13.91
CA ARG A 114 1.70 -18.55 15.08
C ARG A 114 0.81 -17.32 15.33
N GLY A 115 -0.19 -17.07 14.48
CA GLY A 115 -1.20 -16.02 14.66
C GLY A 115 -0.86 -14.68 14.00
N PHE A 116 0.24 -14.58 13.25
CA PHE A 116 0.59 -13.35 12.56
C PHE A 116 -0.19 -13.18 11.25
N HIS A 117 -0.59 -11.94 10.96
CA HIS A 117 -1.19 -11.59 9.69
C HIS A 117 -0.11 -11.21 8.66
N LEU A 118 0.14 -12.09 7.68
CA LEU A 118 1.23 -11.93 6.71
C LEU A 118 1.12 -10.65 5.88
N THR A 119 -0.09 -10.17 5.56
CA THR A 119 -0.28 -8.90 4.84
C THR A 119 0.31 -7.74 5.62
N GLY A 120 0.04 -7.66 6.93
CA GLY A 120 0.60 -6.62 7.80
C GLY A 120 2.09 -6.83 8.09
N LEU A 121 2.54 -8.09 8.21
CA LEU A 121 3.94 -8.42 8.51
C LEU A 121 4.88 -8.17 7.32
N CYS A 122 4.49 -8.62 6.13
CA CYS A 122 5.31 -8.55 4.91
C CYS A 122 5.01 -7.31 4.07
N GLY A 123 3.88 -6.65 4.31
CA GLY A 123 3.43 -5.46 3.60
C GLY A 123 4.45 -4.31 3.58
N PRO A 124 5.09 -3.96 4.72
CA PRO A 124 6.09 -2.91 4.75
C PRO A 124 7.21 -3.11 3.72
N PHE A 125 7.71 -4.34 3.52
CA PHE A 125 8.74 -4.61 2.52
C PHE A 125 8.26 -4.36 1.08
N GLY A 126 7.00 -4.73 0.78
CA GLY A 126 6.41 -4.46 -0.53
C GLY A 126 6.19 -2.97 -0.78
N ALA A 127 5.70 -2.25 0.22
CA ALA A 127 5.51 -0.81 0.16
C ALA A 127 6.85 -0.07 0.00
N ALA A 128 7.86 -0.44 0.79
CA ALA A 128 9.21 0.12 0.72
C ALA A 128 9.86 -0.13 -0.64
N ALA A 129 9.77 -1.36 -1.18
CA ALA A 129 10.34 -1.68 -2.49
C ALA A 129 9.67 -0.90 -3.64
N ALA A 130 8.34 -0.75 -3.61
CA ALA A 130 7.63 0.06 -4.59
C ALA A 130 8.01 1.55 -4.48
N ALA A 131 8.07 2.09 -3.26
CA ALA A 131 8.46 3.48 -3.03
C ALA A 131 9.91 3.75 -3.44
N ALA A 132 10.84 2.86 -3.09
CA ALA A 132 12.24 2.93 -3.47
C ALA A 132 12.41 2.93 -4.99
N HIS A 133 11.66 2.08 -5.71
CA HIS A 133 11.65 2.08 -7.16
C HIS A 133 11.15 3.41 -7.73
N LEU A 134 10.01 3.93 -7.24
CA LEU A 134 9.46 5.22 -7.67
C LEU A 134 10.42 6.39 -7.43
N MET A 135 11.15 6.36 -6.31
CA MET A 135 12.11 7.39 -5.92
C MET A 135 13.48 7.25 -6.62
N GLY A 136 13.70 6.18 -7.39
CA GLY A 136 14.98 5.92 -8.05
C GLY A 136 16.12 5.67 -7.07
N LEU A 137 15.83 5.07 -5.91
CA LEU A 137 16.84 4.80 -4.89
C LEU A 137 17.88 3.79 -5.39
N ASN A 138 19.12 3.97 -4.97
CA ASN A 138 20.19 3.02 -5.26
C ASN A 138 20.05 1.75 -4.37
N PRO A 139 20.83 0.68 -4.62
CA PRO A 139 20.71 -0.56 -3.84
C PRO A 139 20.92 -0.40 -2.33
N GLU A 140 21.86 0.46 -1.91
CA GLU A 140 22.14 0.70 -0.48
C GLU A 140 21.00 1.46 0.19
N GLN A 141 20.46 2.48 -0.46
CA GLN A 141 19.29 3.22 0.01
C GLN A 141 18.05 2.32 0.06
N THR A 142 17.87 1.45 -0.94
CA THR A 142 16.76 0.49 -0.98
C THR A 142 16.85 -0.54 0.15
N ALA A 143 18.05 -0.99 0.49
CA ALA A 143 18.25 -1.93 1.59
C ALA A 143 18.03 -1.31 2.99
N ASN A 144 18.19 0.01 3.11
CA ASN A 144 17.93 0.75 4.36
C ASN A 144 16.46 1.16 4.55
N ALA A 145 15.67 1.17 3.47
CA ALA A 145 14.27 1.59 3.47
C ALA A 145 13.35 0.54 4.12
#